data_AF-A0A2K8KIZ2-F1
#
_entry.id   AF-A0A2K8KIZ2-F1
#
_cell.length_a   1.000
_cell.length_b   1.000
_cell.length_c   1.000
_cell.angle_alpha   90.00
_cell.angle_beta   90.00
_cell.angle_gamma   90.00
#
_symmetry.space_group_name_H-M   'P 1'
#
loop_
_entity.id
_entity.type
_entity.pdbx_description
1 polymer ?
#
loop_
_entity_poly.entity_id
_entity_poly.type
_entity_poly.pdbx_seq_one_letter_code
_entity_poly.pdbx_strand_id
1 'polypeptide(L)'
;MQTYQENVFKQLKEIEEVNIQGFDQASTLIQECIANQGIIYIFGCGHSGLLAQDQFFRAGGLGNVFPILHEPLMLHLSASKSSFYEKQTDYINNFINDYQFKENDLFILVSTSGKNAVPVEVAKHIKTKTPTKLITISAFAYQKLSSEVIANWGDVNLNNCCVIGDASLSVANTGFGPTSTINSAFILNVIISQGIVKCLENDTAVDVFESGNIEGSQVNNEKVLKKYKNVVKHL
;
A
#
# COMPACT_ATOMS: atom_id res chain seq x y z
N MET A 1 25.75 -18.22 -9.71
CA MET A 1 25.33 -16.80 -9.63
C MET A 1 23.84 -16.83 -9.37
N GLN A 2 23.37 -16.25 -8.26
CA GLN A 2 21.95 -16.30 -7.93
C GLN A 2 21.17 -15.46 -8.95
N THR A 3 20.08 -16.02 -9.48
CA THR A 3 19.26 -15.33 -10.49
C THR A 3 18.28 -14.37 -9.84
N TYR A 4 17.73 -13.44 -10.63
CA TYR A 4 16.68 -12.54 -10.14
C TYR A 4 15.46 -13.31 -9.60
N GLN A 5 15.04 -14.37 -10.31
CA GLN A 5 13.90 -15.20 -9.92
C GLN A 5 14.14 -15.91 -8.58
N GLU A 6 15.34 -16.47 -8.39
CA GLU A 6 15.72 -17.10 -7.12
C GLU A 6 15.69 -16.11 -5.95
N ASN A 7 16.12 -14.87 -6.17
CA ASN A 7 16.06 -13.81 -5.16
C ASN A 7 14.61 -13.45 -4.81
N VAL A 8 13.76 -13.25 -5.82
CA VAL A 8 12.34 -12.94 -5.61
C VAL A 8 11.65 -14.08 -4.85
N PHE A 9 11.78 -15.32 -5.31
CA PHE A 9 11.11 -16.45 -4.65
C PHE A 9 11.57 -16.65 -3.21
N LYS A 10 12.87 -16.48 -2.95
CA LYS A 10 13.40 -16.51 -1.58
C LYS A 10 12.77 -15.41 -0.71
N GLN A 11 12.71 -14.17 -1.22
CA GLN A 11 12.14 -13.04 -0.49
C GLN A 11 10.64 -13.20 -0.26
N LEU A 12 9.87 -13.70 -1.24
CA LEU A 12 8.44 -13.95 -1.06
C LEU A 12 8.19 -14.97 0.06
N LYS A 13 8.99 -16.04 0.12
CA LYS A 13 8.92 -17.00 1.22
C LYS A 13 9.30 -16.37 2.57
N GLU A 14 10.35 -15.57 2.60
CA GLU A 14 10.75 -14.85 3.82
C GLU A 14 9.66 -13.89 4.28
N ILE A 15 8.99 -13.18 3.36
CA ILE A 15 7.85 -12.31 3.65
C ILE A 15 6.72 -13.08 4.33
N GLU A 16 6.38 -14.28 3.86
CA GLU A 16 5.36 -15.13 4.51
C GLU A 16 5.77 -15.50 5.93
N GLU A 17 7.02 -15.93 6.12
CA GLU A 17 7.53 -16.39 7.41
C GLU A 17 7.58 -15.25 8.44
N VAL A 18 8.10 -14.08 8.08
CA VAL A 18 8.30 -12.98 9.05
C VAL A 18 7.01 -12.18 9.33
N ASN A 19 6.03 -12.22 8.44
CA ASN A 19 4.79 -11.45 8.57
C ASN A 19 3.58 -12.30 8.97
N ILE A 20 3.74 -13.57 9.34
CA ILE A 20 2.59 -14.47 9.61
C ILE A 20 1.52 -13.87 10.53
N GLN A 21 1.92 -13.26 11.65
CA GLN A 21 1.01 -12.57 12.57
C GLN A 21 0.51 -11.24 11.99
N GLY A 22 1.38 -10.50 11.30
CA GLY A 22 1.03 -9.24 10.67
C GLY A 22 -0.01 -9.40 9.56
N PHE A 23 0.03 -10.49 8.81
CA PHE A 23 -0.96 -10.79 7.76
C PHE A 23 -2.35 -11.04 8.34
N ASP A 24 -2.45 -11.83 9.41
CA ASP A 24 -3.73 -12.05 10.09
C ASP A 24 -4.28 -10.73 10.67
N GLN A 25 -3.43 -9.94 11.36
CA GLN A 25 -3.83 -8.64 11.90
C GLN A 25 -4.26 -7.64 10.82
N ALA A 26 -3.47 -7.51 9.74
CA ALA A 26 -3.77 -6.61 8.64
C ALA A 26 -5.04 -7.01 7.89
N SER A 27 -5.24 -8.31 7.64
CA SER A 27 -6.43 -8.81 6.98
C SER A 27 -7.68 -8.66 7.85
N THR A 28 -7.57 -8.78 9.18
CA THR A 28 -8.65 -8.42 10.11
C THR A 28 -8.99 -6.93 10.04
N LEU A 29 -8.00 -6.02 9.97
CA LEU A 29 -8.28 -4.59 9.78
C LEU A 29 -8.98 -4.30 8.44
N ILE A 30 -8.62 -5.02 7.38
CA ILE A 30 -9.30 -4.92 6.08
C ILE A 30 -10.75 -5.43 6.19
N GLN A 31 -10.96 -6.56 6.86
CA GLN A 31 -12.30 -7.08 7.13
C GLN A 31 -13.17 -6.08 7.89
N GLU A 32 -12.65 -5.50 8.97
CA GLU A 32 -13.34 -4.49 9.79
C GLU A 32 -13.67 -3.24 8.97
N CYS A 33 -12.74 -2.77 8.14
CA CYS A 33 -12.97 -1.64 7.24
C CYS A 33 -14.12 -1.93 6.26
N ILE A 34 -14.14 -3.11 5.64
CA ILE A 34 -15.19 -3.51 4.69
C ILE A 34 -16.55 -3.63 5.40
N ALA A 35 -16.60 -4.35 6.53
CA ALA A 35 -17.83 -4.58 7.29
C ALA A 35 -18.47 -3.26 7.77
N ASN A 36 -17.65 -2.28 8.12
CA ASN A 36 -18.08 -0.97 8.59
C ASN A 36 -18.22 0.07 7.46
N GLN A 37 -18.17 -0.35 6.19
CA GLN A 37 -18.31 0.51 5.00
C GLN A 37 -17.29 1.66 4.94
N GLY A 38 -16.10 1.45 5.51
CA GLY A 38 -14.99 2.38 5.47
C GLY A 38 -14.25 2.39 4.13
N ILE A 39 -13.36 3.36 3.97
CA ILE A 39 -12.50 3.53 2.81
C ILE A 39 -11.08 3.05 3.12
N ILE A 40 -10.50 2.32 2.17
CA ILE A 40 -9.10 1.89 2.22
C ILE A 40 -8.26 2.90 1.44
N TYR A 41 -7.63 3.83 2.14
CA TYR A 41 -6.68 4.77 1.56
C TYR A 41 -5.34 4.08 1.33
N ILE A 42 -4.75 4.25 0.14
CA ILE A 42 -3.41 3.73 -0.15
C ILE A 42 -2.53 4.87 -0.65
N PHE A 43 -1.35 5.01 -0.04
CA PHE A 43 -0.38 6.06 -0.39
C PHE A 43 1.05 5.53 -0.46
N GLY A 44 1.82 6.09 -1.39
CA GLY A 44 3.26 5.91 -1.48
C GLY A 44 3.88 6.97 -2.39
N CYS A 45 5.13 7.33 -2.14
CA CYS A 45 5.88 8.27 -2.99
C CYS A 45 6.62 7.52 -4.11
N GLY A 46 6.81 8.17 -5.26
CA GLY A 46 7.55 7.62 -6.38
C GLY A 46 7.02 6.26 -6.84
N HIS A 47 7.89 5.24 -6.88
CA HIS A 47 7.50 3.88 -7.26
C HIS A 47 6.50 3.24 -6.29
N SER A 48 6.52 3.59 -4.99
CA SER A 48 5.53 3.06 -4.05
C SER A 48 4.11 3.55 -4.36
N GLY A 49 3.97 4.68 -5.05
CA GLY A 49 2.67 5.16 -5.57
C GLY A 49 2.09 4.29 -6.70
N LEU A 50 2.89 3.43 -7.32
CA LEU A 50 2.38 2.43 -8.28
C LEU A 50 1.49 1.40 -7.59
N LEU A 51 1.74 1.11 -6.31
CA LEU A 51 0.95 0.10 -5.58
C LEU A 51 -0.43 0.60 -5.19
N ALA A 52 -0.58 1.91 -4.96
CA ALA A 52 -1.88 2.53 -4.80
C ALA A 52 -2.69 2.40 -6.10
N GLN A 53 -2.06 2.64 -7.25
CA GLN A 53 -2.68 2.47 -8.57
C GLN A 53 -2.98 1.00 -8.88
N ASP A 54 -2.07 0.08 -8.54
CA ASP A 54 -2.23 -1.36 -8.80
C ASP A 54 -3.45 -1.95 -8.08
N GLN A 55 -3.86 -1.39 -6.94
CA GLN A 55 -5.02 -1.83 -6.19
C GLN A 55 -6.30 -1.04 -6.52
N PHE A 56 -6.21 -0.01 -7.37
CA PHE A 56 -7.31 0.88 -7.70
C PHE A 56 -8.02 0.50 -9.00
N PHE A 57 -9.35 0.43 -8.97
CA PHE A 57 -10.23 0.28 -10.14
C PHE A 57 -9.77 -0.78 -11.16
N ARG A 58 -9.69 -2.04 -10.70
CA ARG A 58 -9.26 -3.18 -11.53
C ARG A 58 -10.12 -4.41 -11.30
N ALA A 59 -10.07 -5.35 -12.23
CA ALA A 59 -10.65 -6.68 -12.05
C ALA A 59 -10.06 -7.38 -10.81
N GLY A 60 -10.94 -7.93 -9.98
CA GLY A 60 -10.62 -8.55 -8.70
C GLY A 60 -10.31 -7.54 -7.57
N GLY A 61 -10.34 -6.24 -7.85
CA GLY A 61 -10.06 -5.19 -6.88
C GLY A 61 -11.30 -4.76 -6.10
N LEU A 62 -11.09 -4.31 -4.87
CA LEU A 62 -12.12 -3.73 -4.01
C LEU A 62 -12.60 -2.37 -4.52
N GLY A 63 -13.91 -2.11 -4.42
CA GLY A 63 -14.53 -0.84 -4.81
C GLY A 63 -14.24 0.33 -3.87
N ASN A 64 -13.96 0.04 -2.59
CA ASN A 64 -13.70 1.04 -1.55
C ASN A 64 -12.22 1.44 -1.42
N VAL A 65 -11.38 1.13 -2.41
CA VAL A 65 -9.97 1.57 -2.44
C VAL A 65 -9.88 2.99 -2.97
N PHE A 66 -9.27 3.88 -2.19
CA PHE A 66 -9.00 5.26 -2.56
C PHE A 66 -7.49 5.50 -2.63
N PRO A 67 -6.88 5.52 -3.84
CA PRO A 67 -5.48 5.86 -3.97
C PRO A 67 -5.27 7.36 -3.74
N ILE A 68 -4.29 7.72 -2.93
CA ILE A 68 -3.85 9.11 -2.76
C ILE A 68 -2.80 9.39 -3.84
N LEU A 69 -3.21 10.11 -4.89
CA LEU A 69 -2.38 10.40 -6.06
C LEU A 69 -1.97 11.88 -6.11
N HIS A 70 -0.95 12.25 -5.32
CA HIS A 70 -0.37 13.58 -5.37
C HIS A 70 0.70 13.66 -6.46
N GLU A 71 0.34 14.20 -7.63
CA GLU A 71 1.18 14.17 -8.85
C GLU A 71 2.64 14.62 -8.66
N PRO A 72 2.96 15.69 -7.89
CA PRO A 72 4.34 16.09 -7.66
C PRO A 72 5.22 15.02 -6.99
N LEU A 73 4.63 14.08 -6.27
CA LEU A 73 5.32 12.94 -5.66
C LEU A 73 5.33 11.71 -6.56
N MET A 74 4.69 11.74 -7.73
CA MET A 74 4.68 10.68 -8.73
C MET A 74 5.80 10.85 -9.77
N LEU A 75 6.05 9.80 -10.56
CA LEU A 75 7.21 9.76 -11.46
C LEU A 75 6.98 10.40 -12.83
N HIS A 76 5.73 10.45 -13.29
CA HIS A 76 5.38 10.82 -14.67
C HIS A 76 5.57 12.32 -14.96
N LEU A 77 5.42 13.21 -13.96
CA LEU A 77 5.74 14.63 -14.12
C LEU A 77 7.25 14.87 -14.10
N SER A 78 7.93 14.41 -13.06
CA SER A 78 9.39 14.49 -12.93
C SER A 78 9.88 13.63 -11.77
N ALA A 79 10.48 12.48 -12.09
CA ALA A 79 11.02 11.56 -11.09
C ALA A 79 12.07 12.20 -10.17
N SER A 80 12.91 13.10 -10.70
CA SER A 80 13.91 13.82 -9.89
C SER A 80 13.27 14.81 -8.91
N LYS A 81 12.22 15.54 -9.34
CA LYS A 81 11.46 16.42 -8.43
C LYS A 81 10.68 15.64 -7.40
N SER A 82 10.07 14.50 -7.76
CA SER A 82 9.41 13.60 -6.81
C SER A 82 10.38 13.17 -5.69
N SER A 83 11.59 12.74 -6.04
CA SER A 83 12.61 12.37 -5.04
C SER A 83 13.08 13.57 -4.19
N PHE A 84 13.10 14.77 -4.76
CA PHE A 84 13.40 15.99 -4.00
C PHE A 84 12.28 16.32 -3.01
N TYR A 85 11.02 16.30 -3.45
CA TYR A 85 9.84 16.62 -2.63
C TYR A 85 9.59 15.59 -1.52
N GLU A 86 9.81 14.30 -1.78
CA GLU A 86 9.66 13.23 -0.78
C GLU A 86 10.50 13.48 0.49
N LYS A 87 11.61 14.22 0.35
CA LYS A 87 12.55 14.53 1.44
C LYS A 87 12.26 15.86 2.14
N GLN A 88 11.28 16.63 1.70
CA GLN A 88 10.96 17.93 2.29
C GLN A 88 10.09 17.74 3.53
N THR A 89 10.50 18.34 4.63
CA THR A 89 9.70 18.46 5.86
C THR A 89 8.47 19.33 5.62
N ASP A 90 7.38 19.05 6.32
CA ASP A 90 6.08 19.73 6.27
C ASP A 90 5.39 19.70 4.89
N TYR A 91 5.92 18.91 3.95
CA TYR A 91 5.40 18.84 2.58
C TYR A 91 4.02 18.19 2.51
N ILE A 92 3.66 17.37 3.51
CA ILE A 92 2.34 16.73 3.59
C ILE A 92 1.19 17.75 3.60
N ASN A 93 1.43 18.97 4.10
CA ASN A 93 0.42 20.03 4.18
C ASN A 93 -0.16 20.44 2.82
N ASN A 94 0.56 20.13 1.72
CA ASN A 94 0.13 20.44 0.36
C ASN A 94 -1.01 19.52 -0.14
N PHE A 95 -1.28 18.38 0.51
CA PHE A 95 -2.28 17.43 0.01
C PHE A 95 -3.07 16.70 1.11
N ILE A 96 -2.51 16.52 2.32
CA ILE A 96 -3.12 15.65 3.33
C ILE A 96 -4.49 16.18 3.79
N ASN A 97 -4.67 17.50 3.80
CA ASN A 97 -5.90 18.18 4.21
C ASN A 97 -7.03 18.08 3.18
N ASP A 98 -6.76 17.58 1.96
CA ASP A 98 -7.78 17.35 0.94
C ASP A 98 -8.59 16.08 1.20
N TYR A 99 -8.20 15.30 2.21
CA TYR A 99 -8.80 14.02 2.58
C TYR A 99 -9.45 14.11 3.96
N GLN A 100 -10.54 13.36 4.13
CA GLN A 100 -11.26 13.25 5.41
C GLN A 100 -11.17 11.82 5.91
N PHE A 101 -10.31 11.60 6.90
CA PHE A 101 -10.03 10.30 7.51
C PHE A 101 -11.00 10.03 8.68
N LYS A 102 -11.73 8.91 8.63
CA LYS A 102 -12.76 8.52 9.60
C LYS A 102 -12.37 7.27 10.38
N GLU A 103 -13.13 7.00 11.46
CA GLU A 103 -12.85 5.91 12.41
C GLU A 103 -12.88 4.52 11.79
N ASN A 104 -13.79 4.29 10.83
CA ASN A 104 -13.94 3.01 10.14
C ASN A 104 -13.03 2.87 8.91
N ASP A 105 -12.26 3.91 8.58
CA ASP A 105 -11.34 3.87 7.44
C ASP A 105 -10.05 3.13 7.81
N LEU A 106 -9.33 2.71 6.77
CA LEU A 106 -8.03 2.09 6.87
C LEU A 106 -7.04 2.85 5.98
N PHE A 107 -5.85 3.10 6.47
CA PHE A 107 -4.76 3.69 5.70
C PHE A 107 -3.64 2.67 5.52
N ILE A 108 -3.23 2.45 4.27
CA ILE A 108 -2.08 1.61 3.92
C ILE A 108 -0.99 2.50 3.33
N LEU A 109 0.12 2.60 4.04
CA LEU A 109 1.27 3.39 3.65
C LEU A 109 2.41 2.50 3.16
N VAL A 110 2.86 2.71 1.92
CA VAL A 110 4.01 1.99 1.37
C VAL A 110 5.18 2.93 1.15
N SER A 111 6.34 2.59 1.72
CA SER A 111 7.62 3.20 1.40
C SER A 111 8.75 2.20 1.67
N THR A 112 9.51 1.85 0.63
CA THR A 112 10.56 0.83 0.74
C THR A 112 11.58 1.15 1.83
N SER A 113 12.17 2.35 1.81
CA SER A 113 13.10 2.74 2.87
C SER A 113 12.40 3.18 4.15
N GLY A 114 11.16 3.69 4.03
CA GLY A 114 10.37 4.16 5.16
C GLY A 114 10.94 5.37 5.90
N LYS A 115 12.04 5.98 5.45
CA LYS A 115 12.82 6.95 6.25
C LYS A 115 12.73 8.41 5.79
N ASN A 116 12.17 8.67 4.61
CA ASN A 116 12.09 10.03 4.07
C ASN A 116 11.01 10.84 4.81
N ALA A 117 11.16 12.17 4.82
CA ALA A 117 10.29 13.07 5.58
C ALA A 117 8.81 12.88 5.27
N VAL A 118 8.41 12.91 3.99
CA VAL A 118 7.00 12.79 3.59
C VAL A 118 6.33 11.50 4.08
N PRO A 119 6.84 10.28 3.78
CA PRO A 119 6.18 9.07 4.26
C PRO A 119 6.16 8.98 5.79
N VAL A 120 7.22 9.41 6.50
CA VAL A 120 7.24 9.45 7.97
C VAL A 120 6.19 10.42 8.52
N GLU A 121 6.09 11.62 7.96
CA GLU A 121 5.11 12.63 8.36
C GLU A 121 3.67 12.18 8.09
N VAL A 122 3.41 11.51 6.96
CA VAL A 122 2.10 10.90 6.69
C VAL A 122 1.78 9.85 7.75
N ALA A 123 2.71 8.93 8.04
CA ALA A 123 2.50 7.89 9.04
C ALA A 123 2.16 8.49 10.42
N LYS A 124 2.92 9.50 10.83
CA LYS A 124 2.72 10.24 12.07
C LYS A 124 1.39 11.01 12.09
N HIS A 125 1.03 11.66 10.98
CA HIS A 125 -0.22 12.39 10.85
C HIS A 125 -1.41 11.45 11.03
N ILE A 126 -1.47 10.35 10.28
CA ILE A 126 -2.54 9.35 10.42
C ILE A 126 -2.60 8.83 11.86
N LYS A 127 -1.46 8.42 12.42
CA LYS A 127 -1.43 7.83 13.77
C LYS A 127 -1.84 8.79 14.90
N THR A 128 -1.56 10.09 14.77
CA THR A 128 -1.68 11.04 15.89
C THR A 128 -2.75 12.10 15.71
N LYS A 129 -3.27 12.29 14.49
CA LYS A 129 -4.22 13.36 14.16
C LYS A 129 -5.53 12.85 13.57
N THR A 130 -5.65 11.55 13.31
CA THR A 130 -6.87 10.95 12.75
C THR A 130 -7.30 9.73 13.58
N PRO A 131 -8.56 9.30 13.47
CA PRO A 131 -9.04 8.06 14.11
C PRO A 131 -8.76 6.80 13.26
N THR A 132 -8.17 6.95 12.07
CA THR A 132 -7.99 5.89 11.08
C THR A 132 -6.84 4.95 11.45
N LYS A 133 -7.06 3.64 11.25
CA LYS A 133 -6.03 2.62 11.46
C LYS A 133 -4.96 2.68 10.38
N LEU A 134 -3.71 2.39 10.74
CA LEU A 134 -2.57 2.48 9.84
C LEU A 134 -1.84 1.14 9.69
N ILE A 135 -1.77 0.65 8.46
CA ILE A 135 -0.87 -0.43 8.05
C ILE A 135 0.33 0.20 7.33
N THR A 136 1.54 -0.19 7.68
CA THR A 136 2.76 0.23 6.94
C THR A 136 3.45 -0.95 6.27
N ILE A 137 3.99 -0.72 5.08
CA ILE A 137 4.78 -1.70 4.31
C ILE A 137 6.12 -1.06 3.98
N SER A 138 7.21 -1.62 4.52
CA SER A 138 8.58 -1.13 4.31
C SER A 138 9.61 -2.26 4.43
N ALA A 139 10.86 -2.00 4.07
CA ALA A 139 11.97 -2.90 4.33
C ALA A 139 12.55 -2.64 5.72
N PHE A 140 12.37 -3.59 6.65
CA PHE A 140 12.85 -3.43 8.02
C PHE A 140 14.39 -3.34 8.12
N ALA A 141 15.11 -3.76 7.08
CA ALA A 141 16.56 -3.57 6.98
C ALA A 141 16.99 -2.10 7.18
N TYR A 142 16.13 -1.12 6.86
CA TYR A 142 16.43 0.30 7.06
C TYR A 142 16.27 0.79 8.50
N GLN A 143 15.64 0.04 9.41
CA GLN A 143 15.53 0.40 10.84
C GLN A 143 16.90 0.46 11.54
N LYS A 144 17.91 -0.23 11.00
CA LYS A 144 19.30 -0.15 11.50
C LYS A 144 20.01 1.13 11.04
N LEU A 145 19.45 1.85 10.07
CA LEU A 145 20.06 3.03 9.43
C LEU A 145 19.35 4.34 9.79
N SER A 146 18.16 4.27 10.38
CA SER A 146 17.37 5.42 10.82
C SER A 146 16.59 5.05 12.06
N SER A 147 16.60 5.93 13.07
CA SER A 147 15.78 5.81 14.26
C SER A 147 14.31 6.17 14.03
N GLU A 148 14.03 6.89 12.95
CA GLU A 148 12.68 7.31 12.56
C GLU A 148 12.34 6.74 11.19
N VAL A 149 11.38 5.80 11.17
CA VAL A 149 10.84 5.18 9.97
C VAL A 149 9.32 4.98 10.09
N ILE A 150 8.63 4.76 8.97
CA ILE A 150 7.16 4.56 8.99
C ILE A 150 6.71 3.39 9.89
N ALA A 151 7.55 2.36 10.02
CA ALA A 151 7.26 1.20 10.86
C ALA A 151 7.20 1.51 12.36
N ASN A 152 7.61 2.72 12.80
CA ASN A 152 7.41 3.18 14.17
C ASN A 152 5.96 3.63 14.46
N TRP A 153 5.13 3.81 13.44
CA TRP A 153 3.83 4.49 13.55
C TRP A 153 2.62 3.60 13.22
N GLY A 154 2.80 2.50 12.48
CA GLY A 154 1.69 1.63 12.09
C GLY A 154 1.09 0.86 13.27
N ASP A 155 -0.24 0.66 13.23
CA ASP A 155 -0.93 -0.34 14.04
C ASP A 155 -0.47 -1.75 13.67
N VAL A 156 -0.24 -1.98 12.37
CA VAL A 156 0.40 -3.19 11.82
C VAL A 156 1.52 -2.77 10.90
N ASN A 157 2.70 -3.36 11.06
CA ASN A 157 3.88 -3.06 10.24
C ASN A 157 4.33 -4.34 9.54
N LEU A 158 4.38 -4.31 8.21
CA LEU A 158 4.71 -5.45 7.36
C LEU A 158 6.08 -5.23 6.70
N ASN A 159 6.94 -6.23 6.81
CA ASN A 159 8.27 -6.24 6.24
C ASN A 159 8.23 -6.78 4.80
N ASN A 160 8.58 -5.96 3.82
CA ASN A 160 8.67 -6.39 2.42
C ASN A 160 9.98 -7.12 2.07
N CYS A 161 10.87 -7.32 3.05
CA CYS A 161 12.14 -8.05 2.94
C CYS A 161 13.04 -7.58 1.78
N CYS A 162 12.81 -6.37 1.26
CA CYS A 162 13.68 -5.77 0.27
C CYS A 162 15.04 -5.43 0.91
N VAL A 163 16.11 -5.63 0.15
CA VAL A 163 17.47 -5.32 0.60
C VAL A 163 17.72 -3.81 0.60
N ILE A 164 18.67 -3.35 1.40
CA ILE A 164 19.12 -1.95 1.36
C ILE A 164 19.59 -1.63 -0.07
N GLY A 165 19.15 -0.48 -0.59
CA GLY A 165 19.39 -0.04 -1.97
C GLY A 165 18.43 -0.59 -3.02
N ASP A 166 17.54 -1.55 -2.67
CA ASP A 166 16.61 -2.19 -3.61
C ASP A 166 17.31 -2.71 -4.88
N ALA A 167 18.44 -3.37 -4.68
CA ALA A 167 19.26 -3.97 -5.73
C ALA A 167 19.63 -5.39 -5.32
N SER A 168 18.85 -6.37 -5.76
CA SER A 168 19.02 -7.78 -5.37
C SER A 168 20.20 -8.47 -6.06
N LEU A 169 20.64 -7.95 -7.22
CA LEU A 169 21.76 -8.45 -7.99
C LEU A 169 22.92 -7.46 -7.98
N SER A 170 24.15 -7.98 -8.15
CA SER A 170 25.35 -7.16 -8.26
C SER A 170 26.37 -7.80 -9.21
N VAL A 171 26.94 -6.98 -10.09
CA VAL A 171 28.06 -7.34 -10.98
C VAL A 171 29.06 -6.20 -10.96
N ALA A 172 30.34 -6.50 -10.70
CA ALA A 172 31.42 -5.50 -10.66
C ALA A 172 31.05 -4.25 -9.83
N ASN A 173 30.47 -4.44 -8.64
CA ASN A 173 29.98 -3.41 -7.72
C ASN A 173 28.81 -2.55 -8.23
N THR A 174 28.19 -2.91 -9.35
CA THR A 174 26.96 -2.28 -9.85
C THR A 174 25.75 -3.10 -9.40
N GLY A 175 24.91 -2.52 -8.54
CA GLY A 175 23.68 -3.12 -8.06
C GLY A 175 22.49 -2.88 -9.00
N PHE A 176 21.63 -3.89 -9.21
CA PHE A 176 20.43 -3.80 -10.04
C PHE A 176 19.39 -4.86 -9.64
N GLY A 177 18.24 -4.89 -10.33
CA GLY A 177 17.17 -5.85 -10.08
C GLY A 177 16.39 -5.53 -8.79
N PRO A 178 15.60 -4.45 -8.79
CA PRO A 178 14.76 -4.08 -7.65
C PRO A 178 13.66 -5.10 -7.43
N THR A 179 13.35 -5.40 -6.17
CA THR A 179 12.31 -6.35 -5.79
C THR A 179 11.19 -5.70 -4.97
N SER A 180 11.39 -4.47 -4.50
CA SER A 180 10.45 -3.81 -3.58
C SER A 180 9.01 -3.72 -4.11
N THR A 181 8.83 -3.47 -5.41
CA THR A 181 7.50 -3.42 -6.04
C THR A 181 6.82 -4.79 -6.02
N ILE A 182 7.50 -5.86 -6.45
CA ILE A 182 6.94 -7.22 -6.45
C ILE A 182 6.58 -7.64 -5.04
N ASN A 183 7.51 -7.43 -4.10
CA ASN A 183 7.34 -7.84 -2.71
C ASN A 183 6.18 -7.11 -2.03
N SER A 184 6.07 -5.80 -2.24
CA SER A 184 5.01 -4.99 -1.62
C SER A 184 3.66 -5.21 -2.31
N ALA A 185 3.62 -5.44 -3.62
CA ALA A 185 2.42 -5.86 -4.33
C ALA A 185 1.94 -7.24 -3.85
N PHE A 186 2.86 -8.18 -3.65
CA PHE A 186 2.55 -9.48 -3.06
C PHE A 186 1.88 -9.33 -1.68
N ILE A 187 2.49 -8.54 -0.78
CA ILE A 187 1.93 -8.27 0.55
C ILE A 187 0.52 -7.68 0.46
N LEU A 188 0.31 -6.65 -0.38
CA LEU A 188 -1.01 -6.03 -0.56
C LEU A 188 -2.06 -7.04 -1.00
N ASN A 189 -1.74 -7.86 -2.01
CA ASN A 189 -2.66 -8.88 -2.51
C ASN A 189 -2.94 -9.96 -1.45
N VAL A 190 -1.96 -10.33 -0.62
CA VAL A 190 -2.15 -11.27 0.49
C VAL A 190 -3.14 -10.71 1.52
N ILE A 191 -2.90 -9.52 2.06
CA ILE A 191 -3.75 -8.97 3.13
C ILE A 191 -5.17 -8.63 2.63
N ILE A 192 -5.29 -8.13 1.39
CA ILE A 192 -6.59 -7.81 0.78
C ILE A 192 -7.38 -9.07 0.51
N SER A 193 -6.77 -10.09 -0.12
CA SER A 193 -7.47 -11.35 -0.40
C SER A 193 -7.90 -12.07 0.88
N GLN A 194 -7.04 -12.11 1.91
CA GLN A 194 -7.40 -12.68 3.21
C GLN A 194 -8.52 -11.89 3.90
N GLY A 195 -8.50 -10.55 3.82
CA GLY A 195 -9.57 -9.72 4.38
C GLY A 195 -10.92 -9.95 3.69
N ILE A 196 -10.90 -10.13 2.36
CA ILE A 196 -12.08 -10.52 1.58
C ILE A 196 -12.59 -11.90 2.00
N VAL A 197 -11.70 -12.89 2.13
CA VAL A 197 -12.08 -14.24 2.60
C VAL A 197 -12.75 -14.16 3.97
N LYS A 198 -12.15 -13.46 4.93
CA LYS A 198 -12.74 -13.24 6.26
C LYS A 198 -14.11 -12.57 6.20
N CYS A 199 -14.34 -11.62 5.28
CA CYS A 199 -15.66 -11.03 5.10
C CYS A 199 -16.69 -12.06 4.61
N LEU A 200 -16.35 -12.80 3.56
CA LEU A 200 -17.25 -13.76 2.93
C LEU A 200 -17.56 -14.94 3.85
N GLU A 201 -16.60 -15.42 4.65
CA GLU A 201 -16.82 -16.45 5.67
C GLU A 201 -17.72 -15.98 6.82
N ASN A 202 -17.90 -14.67 6.99
CA ASN A 202 -18.80 -14.06 7.97
C ASN A 202 -20.04 -13.42 7.32
N ASP A 203 -20.43 -13.87 6.12
CA ASP A 203 -21.60 -13.40 5.36
C ASP A 203 -21.63 -11.88 5.10
N THR A 204 -20.47 -11.22 5.16
CA THR A 204 -20.32 -9.79 4.89
C THR A 204 -20.15 -9.58 3.39
N ALA A 205 -21.05 -8.82 2.79
CA ALA A 205 -20.99 -8.51 1.36
C ALA A 205 -19.74 -7.67 1.03
N VAL A 206 -19.06 -8.01 -0.06
CA VAL A 206 -17.86 -7.33 -0.54
C VAL A 206 -18.11 -6.77 -1.93
N ASP A 207 -17.80 -5.50 -2.13
CA ASP A 207 -17.89 -4.85 -3.44
C ASP A 207 -16.57 -5.07 -4.20
N VAL A 208 -16.52 -6.09 -5.04
CA VAL A 208 -15.37 -6.41 -5.90
C VAL A 208 -15.72 -6.12 -7.34
N PHE A 209 -14.84 -5.44 -8.06
CA PHE A 209 -14.96 -5.27 -9.50
C PHE A 209 -14.68 -6.57 -10.23
N GLU A 210 -15.54 -6.93 -11.16
CA GLU A 210 -15.37 -8.06 -12.06
C GLU A 210 -14.57 -7.65 -13.31
N SER A 211 -13.95 -8.64 -13.94
CA SER A 211 -13.31 -8.42 -15.24
C SER A 211 -14.35 -8.04 -16.29
N GLY A 212 -14.15 -6.90 -16.97
CA GLY A 212 -15.03 -6.44 -18.05
C GLY A 212 -15.11 -7.39 -19.26
N ASN A 213 -14.25 -8.40 -19.30
CA ASN A 213 -14.29 -9.47 -20.31
C ASN A 213 -15.23 -10.62 -19.93
N ILE A 214 -15.89 -10.56 -18.77
CA ILE A 214 -16.87 -11.55 -18.33
C ILE A 214 -18.27 -11.03 -18.67
N GLU A 215 -19.08 -11.87 -19.30
CA GLU A 215 -20.47 -11.56 -19.63
C GLU A 215 -21.27 -11.24 -18.35
N GLY A 216 -22.03 -10.14 -18.36
CA GLY A 216 -22.83 -9.69 -17.22
C GLY A 216 -22.07 -8.85 -16.17
N SER A 217 -20.74 -8.76 -16.25
CA SER A 217 -19.91 -8.01 -15.27
C SER A 217 -20.25 -6.52 -15.17
N GLN A 218 -20.79 -5.94 -16.24
CA GLN A 218 -21.21 -4.53 -16.29
C GLN A 218 -22.20 -4.19 -15.18
N VAL A 219 -23.16 -5.08 -14.87
CA VAL A 219 -24.21 -4.80 -13.87
C VAL A 219 -23.60 -4.66 -12.47
N ASN A 220 -22.71 -5.57 -12.08
CA ASN A 220 -22.02 -5.48 -10.80
C ASN A 220 -21.06 -4.27 -10.77
N ASN A 221 -20.25 -4.09 -11.82
CA ASN A 221 -19.29 -2.99 -11.89
C ASN A 221 -19.95 -1.61 -11.82
N GLU A 222 -21.09 -1.41 -12.49
CA GLU A 222 -21.87 -0.17 -12.41
C GLU A 222 -22.44 0.06 -10.99
N LYS A 223 -22.89 -1.01 -10.32
CA LYS A 223 -23.36 -0.94 -8.92
C LYS A 223 -22.22 -0.51 -8.00
N VAL A 224 -21.05 -1.14 -8.10
CA VAL A 224 -19.86 -0.80 -7.31
C VAL A 224 -19.41 0.63 -7.60
N LEU A 225 -19.28 1.00 -8.88
CA LEU A 225 -18.90 2.36 -9.29
C LEU A 225 -19.87 3.42 -8.75
N LYS A 226 -21.18 3.19 -8.88
CA LYS A 226 -22.21 4.11 -8.38
C LYS A 226 -22.10 4.32 -6.87
N LYS A 227 -21.72 3.28 -6.11
CA LYS A 227 -21.56 3.35 -4.66
C LYS A 227 -20.39 4.26 -4.26
N TYR A 228 -19.26 4.20 -4.98
CA TYR A 228 -18.02 4.86 -4.56
C TYR A 228 -17.63 6.13 -5.33
N LYS A 229 -18.21 6.41 -6.51
CA LYS A 229 -17.82 7.56 -7.37
C LYS A 229 -17.91 8.95 -6.73
N ASN A 230 -18.74 9.11 -5.69
CA ASN A 230 -18.88 10.39 -4.98
C ASN A 230 -17.95 10.51 -3.76
N VAL A 231 -17.25 9.43 -3.41
CA VAL A 231 -16.34 9.34 -2.25
C VAL A 231 -14.89 9.24 -2.72
N VAL A 232 -14.64 8.38 -3.72
CA VAL A 232 -13.31 8.17 -4.29
C VAL A 232 -13.13 9.08 -5.49
N LYS A 233 -12.30 10.12 -5.35
CA LYS A 233 -12.16 11.22 -6.32
C LYS A 233 -11.71 10.80 -7.72
N HIS A 234 -11.06 9.64 -7.85
CA HIS A 234 -10.43 9.19 -9.10
C HIS A 234 -11.29 8.17 -9.89
N LEU A 235 -12.53 7.89 -9.43
CA LEU A 235 -13.49 6.99 -10.08
C LEU A 235 -14.38 7.71 -11.11
#